data_AF-A0A7S2V2Z1-F1
#
_entry.id   AF-A0A7S2V2Z1-F1
#
_cell.length_a   1.000
_cell.length_b   1.000
_cell.length_c   1.000
_cell.angle_alpha   90.00
_cell.angle_beta   90.00
_cell.angle_gamma   90.00
#
_symmetry.space_group_name_H-M   'P 1'
#
loop_
_entity.id
_entity.type
_entity.pdbx_description
1 polymer ?
#
loop_
_entity_poly.entity_id
_entity_poly.type
_entity_poly.pdbx_seq_one_letter_code
_entity_poly.pdbx_strand_id
1 'polypeptide(L)'
;ISVSMDGTEWEEIELPCKPGKLTRRPCFCAPYHYRLDWNIWFIGFKPHQSFLQRRERWMFNLLAKILDDSNVERPWLALLDGNSSSFLDRFYSLHTAPKFIKVDMYRYHMAKPLWELLLDWVKGERVTWWNRYFEESLVPIVSLENGKLVKSH
;
A
#
# COMPACT_ATOMS: atom_id res chain seq x y z
N ILE A 1 1.48 1.40 1.67
CA ILE A 1 1.45 0.95 3.08
C ILE A 1 2.77 0.23 3.30
N SER A 2 3.42 0.39 4.44
CA SER A 2 4.70 -0.30 4.69
C SER A 2 4.63 -1.09 5.99
N VAL A 3 5.13 -2.32 5.97
CA VAL A 3 5.17 -3.24 7.11
C VAL A 3 6.62 -3.52 7.51
N SER A 4 6.84 -3.86 8.77
CA SER A 4 8.17 -4.14 9.30
C SER A 4 8.10 -5.13 10.47
N MET A 5 9.17 -5.91 10.64
CA MET A 5 9.36 -6.81 11.79
C MET A 5 10.07 -6.13 12.96
N ASP A 6 10.93 -5.16 12.68
CA ASP A 6 11.87 -4.53 13.63
C ASP A 6 11.63 -3.02 13.82
N GLY A 7 10.83 -2.40 12.94
CA GLY A 7 10.56 -0.96 12.91
C GLY A 7 11.60 -0.14 12.13
N THR A 8 12.65 -0.78 11.61
CA THR A 8 13.74 -0.12 10.88
C THR A 8 13.77 -0.47 9.40
N GLU A 9 13.57 -1.74 9.05
CA GLU A 9 13.49 -2.21 7.66
C GLU A 9 12.03 -2.31 7.23
N TRP A 10 11.68 -1.65 6.12
CA TRP A 10 10.29 -1.47 5.70
C TRP A 10 10.04 -2.10 4.33
N GLU A 11 9.06 -2.99 4.28
CA GLU A 11 8.57 -3.59 3.04
C GLU A 11 7.26 -2.91 2.62
N GLU A 12 7.21 -2.46 1.36
CA GLU A 12 6.03 -1.79 0.82
C GLU A 12 5.00 -2.81 0.32
N ILE A 13 3.80 -2.73 0.88
CA ILE A 13 2.61 -3.45 0.45
C ILE A 13 1.86 -2.60 -0.58
N GLU A 14 1.60 -3.20 -1.74
CA GLU A 14 0.97 -2.54 -2.87
C GLU A 14 -0.49 -2.97 -3.06
N LEU A 15 -1.25 -2.06 -3.68
CA LEU A 15 -2.59 -2.33 -4.17
C LEU A 15 -2.57 -2.77 -5.65
N PRO A 16 -3.63 -3.37 -6.18
CA PRO A 16 -3.71 -3.85 -7.58
C PRO A 16 -3.47 -2.81 -8.68
N CYS A 17 -3.81 -1.53 -8.49
CA CYS A 17 -3.68 -0.52 -9.57
C CYS A 17 -3.15 0.83 -9.10
N LYS A 18 -3.13 1.13 -7.79
CA LYS A 18 -2.52 2.34 -7.27
C LYS A 18 -0.99 2.34 -7.54
N PRO A 19 -0.41 3.48 -7.96
CA PRO A 19 1.04 3.62 -8.05
C PRO A 19 1.73 3.30 -6.71
N GLY A 20 2.80 2.50 -6.80
CA GLY A 20 3.67 2.06 -5.70
C GLY A 20 5.13 2.05 -6.18
N LYS A 21 5.67 0.87 -6.51
CA LYS A 21 6.99 0.70 -7.15
C LYS A 21 7.14 1.60 -8.37
N LEU A 22 8.31 2.25 -8.48
CA LEU A 22 8.60 3.20 -9.57
C LEU A 22 8.66 2.53 -10.94
N THR A 23 9.00 1.24 -10.98
CA THR A 23 9.04 0.40 -12.19
C THR A 23 7.69 -0.21 -12.55
N ARG A 24 6.65 0.04 -11.75
CA ARG A 24 5.31 -0.49 -12.01
C ARG A 24 4.63 0.31 -13.12
N ARG A 25 4.24 -0.36 -14.19
CA ARG A 25 3.47 0.25 -15.28
C ARG A 25 2.11 0.77 -14.77
N PRO A 26 1.61 1.91 -15.29
CA PRO A 26 0.25 2.38 -15.02
C PRO A 26 -0.80 1.31 -15.35
N CYS A 27 -1.71 1.07 -14.40
CA CYS A 27 -2.83 0.17 -14.58
C CYS A 27 -3.98 0.87 -15.32
N PHE A 28 -4.66 0.13 -16.21
CA PHE A 28 -5.95 0.52 -16.76
C PHE A 28 -7.06 -0.19 -15.96
N CYS A 29 -7.72 0.53 -15.06
CA CYS A 29 -8.66 -0.04 -14.08
C CYS A 29 -10.14 0.04 -14.49
N ALA A 30 -10.45 0.54 -15.69
CA ALA A 30 -11.83 0.57 -16.21
C ALA A 30 -12.14 -0.72 -17.01
N PRO A 31 -13.37 -1.25 -16.97
CA PRO A 31 -14.55 -0.76 -16.23
C PRO A 31 -14.65 -1.29 -14.79
N TYR A 32 -13.83 -2.28 -14.42
CA TYR A 32 -13.86 -2.94 -13.12
C TYR A 32 -12.98 -2.21 -12.11
N HIS A 33 -13.57 -1.27 -11.39
CA HIS A 33 -12.89 -0.51 -10.34
C HIS A 33 -12.59 -1.41 -9.13
N TYR A 34 -11.31 -1.64 -8.84
CA TYR A 34 -10.90 -2.25 -7.58
C TYR A 34 -11.35 -1.35 -6.43
N ARG A 35 -12.24 -1.89 -5.58
CA ARG A 35 -12.95 -1.09 -4.56
C ARG A 35 -11.99 -0.40 -3.59
N LEU A 36 -10.91 -1.08 -3.20
CA LEU A 36 -9.94 -0.54 -2.25
C LEU A 36 -9.09 0.57 -2.90
N ASP A 37 -8.59 0.35 -4.11
CA ASP A 37 -7.88 1.38 -4.90
C ASP A 37 -8.74 2.62 -5.12
N TRP A 38 -10.04 2.43 -5.37
CA TRP A 38 -10.99 3.52 -5.54
C TRP A 38 -11.18 4.30 -4.23
N ASN A 39 -11.37 3.62 -3.11
CA ASN A 39 -11.52 4.29 -1.80
C ASN A 39 -10.24 5.06 -1.40
N ILE A 40 -9.06 4.50 -1.67
CA ILE A 40 -7.78 5.16 -1.34
C ILE A 40 -7.62 6.49 -2.09
N TRP A 41 -8.24 6.64 -3.26
CA TRP A 41 -8.18 7.86 -4.05
C TRP A 41 -8.74 9.07 -3.29
N PHE A 42 -9.76 8.87 -2.46
CA PHE A 42 -10.35 9.95 -1.68
C PHE A 42 -9.43 10.46 -0.55
N ILE A 43 -8.53 9.62 -0.05
CA ILE A 43 -7.47 10.04 0.90
C ILE A 43 -6.53 11.04 0.21
N GLY A 44 -6.44 11.01 -1.12
CA GLY A 44 -5.66 11.94 -1.92
C GLY A 44 -6.17 13.38 -1.94
N PHE A 45 -7.35 13.68 -1.39
CA PHE A 45 -7.86 15.05 -1.30
C PHE A 45 -7.42 15.75 -0.03
N LYS A 46 -6.95 17.00 -0.17
CA LYS A 46 -6.64 17.84 0.99
C LYS A 46 -7.93 18.32 1.68
N PRO A 47 -7.97 18.38 3.02
CA PRO A 47 -6.93 17.94 3.96
C PRO A 47 -6.98 16.42 4.20
N HIS A 48 -5.86 15.74 3.88
CA HIS A 48 -5.78 14.27 3.82
C HIS A 48 -6.18 13.59 5.14
N GLN A 49 -5.68 14.12 6.26
CA GLN A 49 -5.95 13.59 7.59
C GLN A 49 -7.43 13.62 7.98
N SER A 50 -8.18 14.64 7.52
CA SER A 50 -9.62 14.72 7.76
C SER A 50 -10.38 13.61 7.03
N PHE A 51 -10.04 13.36 5.76
CA PHE A 51 -10.66 12.27 4.98
C PHE A 51 -10.35 10.91 5.60
N LEU A 52 -9.10 10.68 6.01
CA LEU A 52 -8.67 9.45 6.67
C LEU A 52 -9.46 9.16 7.94
N GLN A 53 -9.61 10.16 8.83
CA GLN A 53 -10.28 9.98 10.13
C GLN A 53 -11.82 9.89 10.03
N ARG A 54 -12.43 10.62 9.08
CA ARG A 54 -13.89 10.75 9.01
C ARG A 54 -14.56 9.79 8.04
N ARG A 55 -13.92 9.49 6.91
CA ARG A 55 -14.54 8.73 5.81
C ARG A 55 -13.83 7.41 5.53
N GLU A 56 -12.51 7.43 5.46
CA GLU A 56 -11.71 6.29 5.00
C GLU A 56 -11.19 5.41 6.16
N ARG A 57 -12.05 5.21 7.18
CA ARG A 57 -11.74 4.45 8.40
C ARG A 57 -11.40 2.98 8.14
N TRP A 58 -11.79 2.45 6.98
CA TRP A 58 -11.39 1.11 6.54
C TRP A 58 -9.87 0.92 6.56
N MET A 59 -9.09 1.99 6.37
CA MET A 59 -7.64 1.95 6.42
C MET A 59 -7.17 1.39 7.76
N PHE A 60 -7.64 1.95 8.88
CA PHE A 60 -7.24 1.47 10.21
C PHE A 60 -7.64 0.01 10.45
N ASN A 61 -8.81 -0.41 9.96
CA ASN A 61 -9.23 -1.81 10.05
C ASN A 61 -8.34 -2.74 9.20
N LEU A 62 -7.91 -2.30 8.02
CA LEU A 62 -6.96 -3.04 7.20
C LEU A 62 -5.59 -3.14 7.87
N LEU A 63 -5.07 -2.04 8.43
CA LEU A 63 -3.80 -2.05 9.16
C LEU A 63 -3.83 -3.00 10.35
N ALA A 64 -4.92 -2.99 11.13
CA ALA A 64 -5.10 -3.91 12.24
C ALA A 64 -5.11 -5.38 11.76
N LYS A 65 -5.81 -5.67 10.66
CA LYS A 65 -5.84 -7.02 10.06
C LYS A 65 -4.48 -7.49 9.54
N ILE A 66 -3.63 -6.58 9.07
CA ILE A 66 -2.26 -6.90 8.63
C ILE A 66 -1.35 -7.23 9.82
N LEU A 67 -1.58 -6.64 10.99
CA LEU A 67 -0.79 -6.93 12.19
C LEU A 67 -1.33 -8.12 12.99
N ASP A 68 -2.56 -8.54 12.72
CA ASP A 68 -3.25 -9.59 13.46
C ASP A 68 -2.97 -10.99 12.87
N ASP A 69 -2.23 -11.81 13.61
CA ASP A 69 -1.94 -13.20 13.24
C ASP A 69 -2.99 -14.21 13.73
N SER A 70 -3.99 -13.75 14.50
CA SER A 70 -4.92 -14.67 15.19
C SER A 70 -5.89 -15.40 14.25
N ASN A 71 -6.11 -14.88 13.04
CA ASN A 71 -7.12 -15.37 12.12
C ASN A 71 -6.51 -16.28 11.04
N VAL A 72 -7.00 -17.51 10.96
CA VAL A 72 -6.59 -18.48 9.93
C VAL A 72 -7.09 -18.05 8.55
N GLU A 73 -8.27 -17.44 8.47
CA GLU A 73 -8.84 -16.95 7.21
C GLU A 73 -8.48 -15.49 6.95
N ARG A 74 -7.87 -15.23 5.79
CA ARG A 74 -7.40 -13.89 5.41
C ARG A 74 -7.92 -13.45 4.03
N PRO A 75 -9.24 -13.39 3.81
CA PRO A 75 -9.82 -13.01 2.51
C PRO A 75 -9.44 -11.59 2.08
N TRP A 76 -9.03 -10.75 3.03
CA TRP A 76 -8.56 -9.39 2.78
C TRP A 76 -7.23 -9.35 2.00
N LEU A 77 -6.44 -10.44 1.98
CA LEU A 77 -5.23 -10.52 1.16
C LEU A 77 -5.53 -10.38 -0.33
N ALA A 78 -6.73 -10.80 -0.77
CA ALA A 78 -7.19 -10.62 -2.15
C ALA A 78 -7.44 -9.16 -2.54
N LEU A 79 -7.42 -8.22 -1.58
CA LEU A 79 -7.52 -6.78 -1.83
C LEU A 79 -6.17 -6.15 -2.23
N LEU A 80 -5.06 -6.87 -2.03
CA LEU A 80 -3.70 -6.42 -2.33
C LEU A 80 -3.25 -6.92 -3.70
N ASP A 81 -2.14 -6.38 -4.21
CA ASP A 81 -1.52 -6.97 -5.40
C ASP A 81 -1.01 -8.40 -5.10
N GLY A 82 -0.88 -9.22 -6.15
CA GLY A 82 -0.49 -10.62 -6.01
C GLY A 82 0.85 -10.81 -5.29
N ASN A 83 1.85 -9.96 -5.53
CA ASN A 83 3.15 -10.09 -4.90
C ASN A 83 3.08 -9.78 -3.40
N SER A 84 2.41 -8.70 -3.02
CA SER A 84 2.25 -8.34 -1.60
C SER A 84 1.38 -9.33 -0.85
N SER A 85 0.32 -9.83 -1.50
CA SER A 85 -0.54 -10.89 -0.97
C SER A 85 0.27 -12.15 -0.67
N SER A 86 1.01 -12.68 -1.65
CA SER A 86 1.87 -13.85 -1.44
C SER A 86 3.01 -13.61 -0.46
N PHE A 87 3.53 -12.38 -0.38
CA PHE A 87 4.53 -12.00 0.62
C PHE A 87 3.97 -12.14 2.03
N LEU A 88 2.84 -11.51 2.32
CA LEU A 88 2.21 -11.57 3.65
C LEU A 88 1.75 -13.00 4.00
N ASP A 89 1.17 -13.72 3.04
CA ASP A 89 0.71 -15.09 3.25
C ASP A 89 1.83 -16.03 3.73
N ARG A 90 3.05 -15.87 3.20
CA ARG A 90 4.23 -16.63 3.68
C ARG A 90 4.59 -16.31 5.14
N PHE A 91 4.57 -15.04 5.52
CA PHE A 91 4.84 -14.63 6.91
C PHE A 91 3.86 -15.26 7.88
N TYR A 92 2.58 -15.24 7.52
CA TYR A 92 1.55 -15.79 8.35
C TYR A 92 1.53 -17.32 8.39
N SER A 93 1.86 -18.00 7.29
CA SER A 93 2.00 -19.46 7.27
C SER A 93 3.09 -19.94 8.23
N LEU A 94 4.03 -19.07 8.57
CA LEU A 94 5.11 -19.31 9.53
C LEU A 94 4.81 -18.78 10.94
N HIS A 95 3.59 -18.27 11.21
CA HIS A 95 3.20 -17.64 12.48
C HIS A 95 4.11 -16.45 12.85
N THR A 96 4.49 -15.67 11.85
CA THR A 96 5.39 -14.51 11.99
C THR A 96 4.78 -13.27 11.35
N ALA A 97 3.66 -12.80 11.89
CA ALA A 97 3.05 -11.56 11.41
C ALA A 97 3.98 -10.33 11.57
N PRO A 98 3.89 -9.33 10.67
CA PRO A 98 4.54 -8.04 10.86
C PRO A 98 4.17 -7.40 12.20
N LYS A 99 5.14 -6.76 12.85
CA LYS A 99 4.94 -6.13 14.17
C LYS A 99 4.60 -4.66 14.08
N PHE A 100 5.11 -3.99 13.04
CA PHE A 100 4.96 -2.57 12.83
C PHE A 100 4.39 -2.29 11.45
N ILE A 101 3.57 -1.26 11.36
CA ILE A 101 3.01 -0.78 10.11
C ILE A 101 2.97 0.74 10.10
N LYS A 102 3.12 1.33 8.92
CA LYS A 102 2.95 2.78 8.71
C LYS A 102 2.33 3.06 7.36
N VAL A 103 1.83 4.28 7.19
CA VAL A 103 1.27 4.75 5.91
C VAL A 103 1.81 6.12 5.59
N ASP A 104 2.62 6.17 4.53
CA ASP A 104 3.17 7.40 3.98
C ASP A 104 2.46 7.79 2.68
N MET A 105 2.23 9.08 2.49
CA MET A 105 1.68 9.67 1.27
C MET A 105 2.81 10.15 0.38
N TYR A 106 2.74 9.77 -0.89
CA TYR A 106 3.65 10.23 -1.93
C TYR A 106 2.87 10.81 -3.11
N ARG A 107 3.40 11.87 -3.70
CA ARG A 107 2.94 12.40 -4.99
C ARG A 107 3.69 11.71 -6.11
N TYR A 108 2.95 11.15 -7.07
CA TYR A 108 3.51 10.45 -8.22
C TYR A 108 3.33 11.28 -9.49
N HIS A 109 4.38 11.33 -10.30
CA HIS A 109 4.38 11.90 -11.65
C HIS A 109 4.94 10.86 -12.62
N MET A 110 4.43 10.83 -13.85
CA MET A 110 5.05 10.04 -14.91
C MET A 110 6.50 10.50 -15.10
N ALA A 111 7.43 9.56 -15.18
CA ALA A 111 8.86 9.87 -15.27
C ALA A 111 9.23 10.59 -16.58
N LYS A 112 8.52 10.26 -17.65
CA LYS A 112 8.58 10.88 -18.99
C LYS A 112 7.17 10.90 -19.60
N PRO A 113 6.94 11.58 -20.74
CA PRO A 113 5.71 11.42 -21.50
C PRO A 113 5.37 9.94 -21.75
N LEU A 114 4.08 9.59 -21.64
CA LEU A 114 3.63 8.19 -21.72
C LEU A 114 4.07 7.49 -23.02
N TRP A 115 4.08 8.21 -24.14
CA TRP A 115 4.46 7.65 -25.43
C TRP A 115 5.94 7.24 -25.48
N GLU A 116 6.84 7.98 -24.85
CA GLU A 116 8.27 7.62 -24.74
C GLU A 116 8.45 6.38 -23.87
N LEU A 117 7.80 6.34 -22.70
CA LEU A 117 7.86 5.18 -21.80
C LEU A 117 7.31 3.92 -22.46
N LEU A 118 6.26 4.05 -23.28
CA LEU A 118 5.71 2.94 -24.05
C LEU A 118 6.67 2.44 -25.12
N LEU A 119 7.40 3.33 -25.82
CA LEU A 119 8.42 2.94 -26.78
C LEU A 119 9.58 2.19 -26.12
N ASP A 120 10.11 2.73 -25.01
CA ASP A 120 11.18 2.09 -24.23
C ASP A 120 10.73 0.69 -23.74
N TRP A 121 9.48 0.59 -23.26
CA TRP A 121 8.91 -0.68 -22.80
C TRP A 121 8.74 -1.71 -23.92
N VAL A 122 8.24 -1.31 -25.10
CA VAL A 122 8.07 -2.21 -26.26
C VAL A 122 9.42 -2.71 -26.78
N LYS A 123 10.50 -1.93 -26.62
CA LYS A 123 11.87 -2.35 -26.93
C LYS A 123 12.46 -3.34 -25.91
N GLY A 124 11.76 -3.63 -24.82
CA GLY A 124 12.23 -4.51 -23.75
C GLY A 124 13.21 -3.87 -22.78
N GLU A 125 13.30 -2.53 -22.76
CA GLU A 125 14.17 -1.82 -21.82
C GLU A 125 13.59 -1.83 -20.39
N ARG A 126 14.45 -1.65 -19.39
CA ARG A 126 14.00 -1.47 -18.00
C ARG A 126 13.45 -0.06 -17.84
N VAL A 127 12.13 0.05 -17.71
CA VAL A 127 11.43 1.33 -17.61
C VAL A 127 11.10 1.69 -16.16
N THR A 128 11.55 2.87 -15.72
CA THR A 128 11.02 3.54 -14.53
C THR A 128 9.85 4.41 -14.98
N TRP A 129 8.63 4.04 -14.57
CA TRP A 129 7.40 4.69 -14.99
C TRP A 129 7.08 5.94 -14.18
N TRP A 130 7.51 5.98 -12.91
CA TRP A 130 7.12 7.03 -11.98
C TRP A 130 8.32 7.69 -11.31
N ASN A 131 8.17 9.00 -11.09
CA ASN A 131 8.89 9.75 -10.06
C ASN A 131 7.95 9.92 -8.86
N ARG A 132 8.46 9.75 -7.63
CA ARG A 132 7.67 9.97 -6.41
C ARG A 132 8.34 10.95 -5.48
N TYR A 133 7.53 11.77 -4.80
CA TYR A 133 7.98 12.73 -3.80
C TYR A 133 7.18 12.52 -2.52
N PHE A 134 7.87 12.46 -1.38
CA PHE A 134 7.21 12.34 -0.08
C PHE A 134 6.39 13.62 0.19
N GLU A 135 5.13 13.44 0.59
CA GLU A 135 4.27 14.57 0.97
C GLU A 135 4.12 14.62 2.49
N GLU A 136 3.62 13.55 3.10
CA GLU A 136 3.40 13.48 4.54
C GLU A 136 3.24 12.04 5.03
N SER A 137 3.33 11.84 6.35
CA SER A 137 2.98 10.58 6.99
C SER A 137 1.50 10.62 7.41
N LEU A 138 0.67 9.76 6.82
CA LEU A 138 -0.77 9.68 7.10
C LEU A 138 -1.05 8.91 8.38
N VAL A 139 -0.32 7.80 8.56
CA VAL A 139 -0.35 6.99 9.78
C VAL A 139 1.10 6.81 10.20
N PRO A 140 1.48 7.27 11.42
CA PRO A 140 2.82 7.04 11.93
C PRO A 140 3.07 5.54 12.15
N ILE A 141 4.27 5.19 12.61
CA ILE A 141 4.56 3.82 13.02
C ILE A 141 3.58 3.41 14.14
N VAL A 142 2.84 2.34 13.89
CA VAL A 142 1.90 1.76 14.84
C VAL A 142 2.11 0.25 14.94
N SER A 143 1.81 -0.29 16.13
CA SER A 143 1.77 -1.70 16.45
C SER A 143 0.35 -2.09 16.89
N LEU A 144 0.09 -3.39 16.99
CA LEU A 144 -1.19 -3.91 17.48
C LEU A 144 -1.04 -4.37 18.92
N GLU A 145 -1.77 -3.73 19.84
CA GLU A 145 -1.81 -4.09 21.25
C GLU A 145 -3.27 -4.33 21.66
N ASN A 146 -3.58 -5.52 22.19
CA ASN A 146 -4.94 -5.89 22.62
C ASN A 146 -6.01 -5.62 21.54
N GLY A 147 -5.69 -5.87 20.26
CA GLY A 147 -6.59 -5.65 19.13
C GLY A 147 -6.79 -4.17 18.74
N LYS A 148 -6.00 -3.24 19.29
CA LYS A 148 -6.05 -1.82 18.95
C LYS A 148 -4.71 -1.36 18.39
N LEU A 149 -4.76 -0.46 17.41
CA LEU A 149 -3.57 0.18 16.89
C LEU A 149 -3.06 1.21 17.90
N VAL A 150 -1.81 1.07 18.30
CA VAL A 150 -1.12 1.97 19.24
C VAL A 150 0.08 2.57 18.53
N LYS A 151 0.33 3.87 18.77
CA LYS A 151 1.51 4.54 18.23
C LYS A 151 2.76 3.97 18.88
N SER A 152 3.68 3.47 18.06
CA SER A 152 4.98 2.99 18.54
C SER A 152 5.97 4.16 18.61
N HIS A 153 6.86 4.12 19.60
CA HIS A 153 7.90 5.12 19.81
C HIS A 153 9.21 4.75 19.13
#